data_AF-A0AAU9PU80-F1
#
_entry.id   AF-A0AAU9PU80-F1
#
_cell.length_a   1.000
_cell.length_b   1.000
_cell.length_c   1.000
_cell.angle_alpha   90.00
_cell.angle_beta   90.00
_cell.angle_gamma   90.00
#
_symmetry.space_group_name_H-M   'P 1'
#
loop_
_entity.id
_entity.type
_entity.pdbx_description
1 polymer ?
#
loop_
_entity_poly.entity_id
_entity_poly.type
_entity_poly.pdbx_seq_one_letter_code
_entity_poly.pdbx_strand_id
1 'polypeptide(L)'
;MSTNDQSSELQNGDAKPQPDSELHRPEDTAIHPTDNDEGDSSKLNQPIQSSDNDIAPGGVDPKPQGGAEEESDKERTIESKDNAELPKEEGSRTFTMRELLNELKNGDEVSEVSEVAATPAAAPRHSQESTKQHTEKNSAAMDLINSITGSDEEGRSRQRILTFAAKRYASAIERNPDDYDALYNWALVLQESADNVNSDASSPSKDALLEEACRKYDEATRLNPTLHDAYYNWAIAISDRAKMRGRTKEAEELWKQATNNYEKAVQLNWNSPQALNNWGLALQELSAIVPAREKQTIVKSAISKFRAAIQLQFDFHRAIYNLGTVLYGLAEDTSRTGGQDVSPNELYSQSAIYIAAAHALKPNYSVYTSALKLVRSMLPLPYLKVGYLTAPPPGNPIAPHGDWKRTQFVLNHEGLQQIQNGERATVKVEIPDIVSVSPCADLTLPPGPSICIDTIHGQIFLIADSWEYLDTWLDAIRLVYTIFARGFSHDILCGIVIWWWDRLRWS
;
A
#
# COMPACT_ATOMS: atom_id res chain seq x y z
N MET A 1 -5.47 -62.58 -6.57
CA MET A 1 -5.47 -63.78 -7.41
C MET A 1 -5.85 -63.36 -8.83
N SER A 2 -4.86 -63.50 -9.71
CA SER A 2 -4.82 -63.60 -11.19
C SER A 2 -5.91 -63.00 -12.07
N THR A 3 -5.50 -62.20 -13.06
CA THR A 3 -5.39 -62.58 -14.50
C THR A 3 -4.51 -61.52 -15.19
N ASN A 4 -3.31 -61.88 -15.68
CA ASN A 4 -2.95 -62.23 -17.08
C ASN A 4 -3.16 -61.08 -18.09
N ASP A 5 -2.30 -60.77 -19.06
CA ASP A 5 -0.92 -61.14 -19.42
C ASP A 5 -0.57 -60.35 -20.72
N GLN A 6 0.70 -60.33 -21.12
CA GLN A 6 1.26 -60.07 -22.46
C GLN A 6 1.78 -58.68 -22.90
N SER A 7 3.04 -58.41 -22.48
CA SER A 7 4.29 -58.26 -23.28
C SER A 7 4.30 -57.93 -24.80
N SER A 8 5.10 -56.92 -25.18
CA SER A 8 6.26 -56.95 -26.14
C SER A 8 6.71 -55.49 -26.44
N GLU A 9 7.89 -54.97 -26.05
CA GLU A 9 9.26 -55.14 -26.64
C GLU A 9 9.33 -54.79 -28.15
N LEU A 10 10.24 -54.00 -28.73
CA LEU A 10 11.53 -53.39 -28.38
C LEU A 10 11.95 -52.36 -29.48
N GLN A 11 12.74 -51.35 -29.06
CA GLN A 11 13.95 -50.75 -29.69
C GLN A 11 13.98 -49.95 -31.02
N ASN A 12 14.51 -48.72 -30.84
CA ASN A 12 15.66 -48.06 -31.50
C ASN A 12 15.65 -47.63 -32.98
N GLY A 13 16.10 -46.39 -33.20
CA GLY A 13 16.84 -46.00 -34.41
C GLY A 13 16.79 -44.51 -34.77
N ASP A 14 17.81 -43.76 -34.34
CA ASP A 14 18.16 -42.42 -34.82
C ASP A 14 18.43 -42.37 -36.34
N ALA A 15 18.01 -41.28 -37.01
CA ALA A 15 18.72 -40.68 -38.15
C ALA A 15 18.12 -39.31 -38.54
N LYS A 16 18.97 -38.26 -38.55
CA LYS A 16 18.82 -37.03 -39.36
C LYS A 16 19.76 -37.15 -40.57
N PRO A 17 19.43 -36.54 -41.73
CA PRO A 17 20.02 -35.24 -42.07
C PRO A 17 19.15 -34.27 -42.92
N GLN A 18 19.54 -32.99 -42.91
CA GLN A 18 19.14 -31.80 -43.72
C GLN A 18 19.49 -31.93 -45.25
N PRO A 19 19.33 -30.90 -46.15
CA PRO A 19 18.73 -29.53 -46.13
C PRO A 19 17.89 -29.16 -47.40
N ASP A 20 17.38 -27.91 -47.47
CA ASP A 20 17.45 -26.93 -48.61
C ASP A 20 16.17 -26.11 -48.94
N SER A 21 16.39 -24.77 -49.06
CA SER A 21 15.79 -23.78 -49.99
C SER A 21 14.31 -23.37 -49.84
N GLU A 22 13.82 -22.15 -50.10
CA GLU A 22 14.29 -20.76 -50.32
C GLU A 22 13.01 -19.89 -50.53
N LEU A 23 13.11 -18.57 -50.32
CA LEU A 23 12.23 -17.47 -50.82
C LEU A 23 10.71 -17.39 -50.47
N HIS A 24 10.29 -16.32 -49.76
CA HIS A 24 9.71 -15.11 -50.38
C HIS A 24 9.30 -14.02 -49.36
N ARG A 25 9.73 -12.77 -49.63
CA ARG A 25 9.23 -11.47 -49.12
C ARG A 25 8.05 -10.99 -50.00
N PRO A 26 7.15 -10.11 -49.51
CA PRO A 26 7.25 -8.66 -49.82
C PRO A 26 6.85 -7.78 -48.60
N GLU A 27 7.45 -6.64 -48.25
CA GLU A 27 7.63 -5.31 -48.90
C GLU A 27 6.38 -4.43 -49.05
N ASP A 28 6.34 -3.40 -48.17
CA ASP A 28 5.89 -2.00 -48.27
C ASP A 28 4.68 -1.58 -49.12
N THR A 29 3.85 -0.73 -48.52
CA THR A 29 3.19 0.37 -49.26
C THR A 29 2.91 1.56 -48.35
N ALA A 30 3.66 2.64 -48.59
CA ALA A 30 3.33 4.00 -48.16
C ALA A 30 2.45 4.67 -49.22
N ILE A 31 1.44 5.43 -48.79
CA ILE A 31 0.73 6.41 -49.62
C ILE A 31 0.56 7.69 -48.80
N HIS A 32 0.93 8.82 -49.41
CA HIS A 32 0.93 10.19 -48.89
C HIS A 32 -0.18 11.02 -49.60
N PRO A 33 -0.35 12.32 -49.30
CA PRO A 33 -1.58 12.94 -48.77
C PRO A 33 -2.49 13.61 -49.82
N THR A 34 -3.66 14.11 -49.39
CA THR A 34 -4.38 15.19 -50.08
C THR A 34 -5.00 16.18 -49.08
N ASP A 35 -4.89 17.45 -49.45
CA ASP A 35 -5.24 18.68 -48.74
C ASP A 35 -6.73 19.07 -48.78
N ASN A 36 -7.04 20.10 -47.97
CA ASN A 36 -8.13 21.09 -48.04
C ASN A 36 -9.48 20.70 -47.39
N ASP A 37 -9.86 21.40 -46.31
CA ASP A 37 -10.59 22.66 -46.49
C ASP A 37 -10.62 23.55 -45.22
N GLU A 38 -10.79 24.84 -45.47
CA GLU A 38 -10.56 26.02 -44.63
C GLU A 38 -11.63 26.29 -43.54
N GLY A 39 -11.25 27.07 -42.51
CA GLY A 39 -12.14 27.47 -41.41
C GLY A 39 -11.54 28.51 -40.45
N ASP A 40 -11.09 29.62 -41.03
CA ASP A 40 -10.83 30.99 -40.56
C ASP A 40 -10.84 31.45 -39.06
N SER A 41 -9.84 32.31 -38.79
CA SER A 41 -9.69 33.48 -37.88
C SER A 41 -10.10 33.41 -36.39
N SER A 42 -9.12 33.36 -35.47
CA SER A 42 -8.39 34.48 -34.83
C SER A 42 -9.19 35.35 -33.84
N LYS A 43 -8.76 35.44 -32.58
CA LYS A 43 -8.27 36.69 -31.93
C LYS A 43 -7.92 36.57 -30.43
N LEU A 44 -6.74 37.10 -30.14
CA LEU A 44 -6.27 37.79 -28.92
C LEU A 44 -5.90 37.03 -27.63
N ASN A 45 -4.58 36.92 -27.44
CA ASN A 45 -3.85 37.16 -26.18
C ASN A 45 -4.28 38.48 -25.50
N GLN A 46 -4.43 38.50 -24.17
CA GLN A 46 -3.41 39.04 -23.24
C GLN A 46 -3.89 39.06 -21.76
N PRO A 47 -2.94 39.10 -20.79
CA PRO A 47 -3.15 38.89 -19.35
C PRO A 47 -3.28 40.20 -18.55
N ILE A 48 -3.73 40.12 -17.29
CA ILE A 48 -3.77 41.23 -16.32
C ILE A 48 -2.93 40.77 -15.10
N GLN A 49 -1.67 41.22 -14.96
CA GLN A 49 -1.19 42.30 -14.06
C GLN A 49 -1.65 42.13 -12.60
N SER A 50 -0.82 41.67 -11.66
CA SER A 50 0.26 42.37 -10.93
C SER A 50 -0.18 43.67 -10.23
N SER A 51 -0.12 43.67 -8.90
CA SER A 51 0.08 44.89 -8.11
C SER A 51 1.15 44.63 -7.05
N ASP A 52 2.25 45.34 -7.23
CA ASP A 52 3.42 45.45 -6.37
C ASP A 52 3.08 46.02 -4.98
N ASN A 53 3.96 45.73 -4.02
CA ASN A 53 4.51 46.75 -3.13
C ASN A 53 5.86 46.29 -2.58
N ASP A 54 6.93 46.84 -3.15
CA ASP A 54 8.30 46.86 -2.65
C ASP A 54 8.42 47.76 -1.41
N ILE A 55 9.14 47.29 -0.38
CA ILE A 55 10.12 48.11 0.38
C ILE A 55 11.26 47.17 0.86
N ALA A 56 12.50 47.49 0.48
CA ALA A 56 13.77 46.99 1.03
C ALA A 56 14.63 48.23 1.45
N PRO A 57 15.91 48.13 1.91
CA PRO A 57 16.72 47.01 2.41
C PRO A 57 17.60 47.37 3.67
N GLY A 58 18.38 46.40 4.15
CA GLY A 58 19.57 46.58 5.02
C GLY A 58 19.70 45.41 6.01
N GLY A 59 20.71 44.54 6.03
CA GLY A 59 22.13 44.68 5.75
C GLY A 59 22.88 44.69 7.08
N VAL A 60 23.73 43.66 7.31
CA VAL A 60 24.96 43.60 8.14
C VAL A 60 25.02 42.34 9.04
N ASP A 61 25.92 41.41 8.66
CA ASP A 61 26.61 40.44 9.52
C ASP A 61 27.85 41.13 10.17
N PRO A 62 28.33 40.73 11.37
CA PRO A 62 29.35 39.66 11.40
C PRO A 62 29.41 38.76 12.66
N LYS A 63 29.91 37.53 12.44
CA LYS A 63 30.51 36.52 13.36
C LYS A 63 31.83 37.02 14.02
N PRO A 64 32.65 36.25 14.81
CA PRO A 64 32.49 34.93 15.50
C PRO A 64 33.18 34.83 16.92
N GLN A 65 33.07 33.66 17.58
CA GLN A 65 34.02 32.92 18.47
C GLN A 65 33.22 32.17 19.57
N GLY A 66 33.45 30.93 20.00
CA GLY A 66 34.53 29.95 19.87
C GLY A 66 34.67 29.23 21.23
N GLY A 67 34.72 27.89 21.27
CA GLY A 67 35.06 27.13 22.49
C GLY A 67 34.36 25.78 22.64
N ALA A 68 35.14 24.70 22.55
CA ALA A 68 34.76 23.31 22.81
C ALA A 68 34.92 22.96 24.30
N GLU A 69 34.23 21.91 24.79
CA GLU A 69 34.76 20.81 25.62
C GLU A 69 33.63 19.87 26.14
N GLU A 70 34.07 18.71 26.62
CA GLU A 70 33.45 17.37 26.63
C GLU A 70 32.56 17.00 27.84
N GLU A 71 31.83 15.88 27.66
CA GLU A 71 31.39 14.83 28.60
C GLU A 71 30.77 15.16 29.99
N SER A 72 29.57 14.60 30.25
CA SER A 72 29.37 13.42 31.14
C SER A 72 27.93 13.30 31.70
N ASP A 73 27.53 12.04 31.93
CA ASP A 73 26.26 11.56 32.47
C ASP A 73 25.83 12.17 33.82
N LYS A 74 24.52 12.41 34.00
CA LYS A 74 23.65 11.69 34.96
C LYS A 74 22.28 12.34 35.17
N GLU A 75 21.30 11.46 35.33
CA GLU A 75 19.92 11.69 35.77
C GLU A 75 19.78 12.67 36.96
N ARG A 76 18.85 13.62 36.83
CA ARG A 76 17.82 13.82 37.86
C ARG A 76 16.63 14.66 37.36
N THR A 77 15.45 14.12 37.64
CA THR A 77 14.11 14.71 37.61
C THR A 77 14.05 16.02 38.39
N ILE A 78 13.32 17.03 37.88
CA ILE A 78 12.46 17.98 38.62
C ILE A 78 11.55 18.70 37.60
N GLU A 79 10.26 18.71 37.90
CA GLU A 79 9.20 19.44 37.22
C GLU A 79 9.24 20.96 37.54
N SER A 80 8.96 21.82 36.55
CA SER A 80 8.07 22.99 36.70
C SER A 80 7.83 23.72 35.37
N LYS A 81 6.54 23.74 34.98
CA LYS A 81 5.71 24.83 34.39
C LYS A 81 6.38 26.21 34.25
N ASP A 82 6.19 27.04 33.22
CA ASP A 82 5.06 27.29 32.31
C ASP A 82 5.50 28.14 31.08
N ASN A 83 4.60 28.21 30.08
CA ASN A 83 4.38 29.23 29.02
C ASN A 83 4.81 28.95 27.56
N ALA A 84 3.82 28.41 26.82
CA ALA A 84 3.14 29.00 25.64
C ALA A 84 3.91 29.37 24.36
N GLU A 85 3.62 28.66 23.25
CA GLU A 85 3.18 29.23 21.95
C GLU A 85 2.73 28.15 20.91
N LEU A 86 1.46 28.24 20.50
CA LEU A 86 0.79 28.01 19.19
C LEU A 86 0.88 26.65 18.41
N PRO A 87 -0.22 26.25 17.71
CA PRO A 87 -0.53 24.86 17.38
C PRO A 87 0.06 24.41 16.04
N LYS A 88 0.55 23.17 16.00
CA LYS A 88 0.87 22.46 14.75
C LYS A 88 -0.29 21.51 14.38
N GLU A 89 -0.72 21.69 13.15
CA GLU A 89 -1.72 20.99 12.36
C GLU A 89 -2.00 19.53 12.75
N GLU A 90 -3.29 19.27 13.05
CA GLU A 90 -3.86 17.94 13.28
C GLU A 90 -3.91 17.15 11.97
N GLY A 91 -2.92 16.28 11.77
CA GLY A 91 -3.04 15.14 10.87
C GLY A 91 -3.94 14.08 11.50
N SER A 92 -5.07 13.80 10.84
CA SER A 92 -6.07 12.77 11.15
C SER A 92 -5.48 11.49 11.77
N ARG A 93 -5.61 11.35 13.08
CA ARG A 93 -5.23 10.16 13.85
C ARG A 93 -6.43 9.21 13.92
N THR A 94 -6.33 8.03 13.31
CA THR A 94 -7.35 6.98 13.41
C THR A 94 -7.26 6.32 14.79
N PHE A 95 -8.33 6.40 15.59
CA PHE A 95 -8.40 5.79 16.92
C PHE A 95 -8.89 4.34 16.84
N THR A 96 -8.25 3.44 17.58
CA THR A 96 -8.81 2.12 17.90
C THR A 96 -9.83 2.24 19.03
N MET A 97 -10.85 1.36 19.11
CA MET A 97 -11.84 1.39 20.20
C MET A 97 -11.16 1.29 21.58
N ARG A 98 -9.99 0.63 21.65
CA ARG A 98 -9.12 0.59 22.85
C ARG A 98 -8.62 1.99 23.28
N GLU A 99 -8.30 2.87 22.33
CA GLU A 99 -7.83 4.23 22.61
C GLU A 99 -9.00 5.15 23.02
N LEU A 100 -10.15 5.05 22.34
CA LEU A 100 -11.38 5.77 22.69
C LEU A 100 -11.93 5.40 24.08
N LEU A 101 -11.89 4.11 24.45
CA LEU A 101 -12.34 3.66 25.77
C LEU A 101 -11.43 4.13 26.92
N ASN A 102 -10.16 4.45 26.64
CA ASN A 102 -9.25 5.02 27.64
C ASN A 102 -9.51 6.52 27.87
N GLU A 103 -9.97 7.25 26.86
CA GLU A 103 -10.34 8.67 26.99
C GLU A 103 -11.64 8.85 27.79
N LEU A 104 -12.62 7.96 27.59
CA LEU A 104 -13.88 7.93 28.37
C LEU A 104 -13.67 7.65 29.87
N LYS A 105 -12.55 7.02 30.24
CA LYS A 105 -12.24 6.71 31.65
C LYS A 105 -11.76 7.94 32.46
N ASN A 106 -11.41 9.03 31.78
CA ASN A 106 -10.86 10.24 32.39
C ASN A 106 -11.84 11.44 32.40
N GLY A 107 -13.07 11.25 31.90
CA GLY A 107 -14.08 12.30 31.75
C GLY A 107 -15.30 12.10 32.64
N ASP A 108 -15.11 11.84 33.94
CA ASP A 108 -16.21 11.88 34.91
C ASP A 108 -16.26 13.27 35.55
N GLU A 109 -17.08 14.16 34.98
CA GLU A 109 -17.75 15.18 35.78
C GLU A 109 -19.00 15.70 35.06
N VAL A 110 -20.06 15.90 35.87
CA VAL A 110 -21.15 16.89 35.73
C VAL A 110 -22.59 16.36 35.43
N SER A 111 -23.36 16.42 36.53
CA SER A 111 -24.72 16.96 36.72
C SER A 111 -26.00 16.26 36.25
N GLU A 112 -26.85 16.02 37.25
CA GLU A 112 -28.29 15.80 37.17
C GLU A 112 -29.02 16.98 36.53
N VAL A 113 -29.95 16.72 35.61
CA VAL A 113 -31.01 17.66 35.23
C VAL A 113 -32.34 16.92 35.06
N SER A 114 -33.38 17.52 35.65
CA SER A 114 -34.72 16.98 35.91
C SER A 114 -35.62 16.79 34.68
N GLU A 115 -36.51 15.81 34.79
CA GLU A 115 -37.58 15.46 33.84
C GLU A 115 -38.67 16.54 33.73
N VAL A 116 -39.16 16.78 32.51
CA VAL A 116 -40.44 17.46 32.26
C VAL A 116 -41.28 16.60 31.31
N ALA A 117 -42.47 16.23 31.78
CA ALA A 117 -43.41 15.37 31.08
C ALA A 117 -44.08 16.06 29.87
N ALA A 118 -44.16 15.37 28.74
CA ALA A 118 -45.01 15.73 27.60
C ALA A 118 -45.87 14.53 27.16
N THR A 119 -47.16 14.78 26.97
CA THR A 119 -48.22 13.85 26.56
C THR A 119 -48.14 13.49 25.06
N PRO A 120 -48.58 12.29 24.64
CA PRO A 120 -48.35 11.82 23.27
C PRO A 120 -49.46 12.27 22.31
N ALA A 121 -49.08 12.96 21.24
CA ALA A 121 -49.92 13.14 20.05
C ALA A 121 -49.60 12.04 19.01
N ALA A 122 -50.64 11.50 18.38
CA ALA A 122 -50.58 10.33 17.52
C ALA A 122 -49.70 10.52 16.27
N ALA A 123 -48.64 9.72 16.18
CA ALA A 123 -47.78 9.60 15.00
C ALA A 123 -48.44 8.70 13.92
N PRO A 124 -48.17 8.92 12.61
CA PRO A 124 -48.75 8.13 11.53
C PRO A 124 -48.26 6.68 11.56
N ARG A 125 -49.10 5.72 11.14
CA ARG A 125 -48.82 4.26 11.23
C ARG A 125 -47.51 3.82 10.56
N HIS A 126 -47.02 4.55 9.55
CA HIS A 126 -45.75 4.24 8.86
C HIS A 126 -44.51 4.48 9.73
N SER A 127 -44.53 5.49 10.61
CA SER A 127 -43.42 5.75 11.52
C SER A 127 -43.45 4.80 12.73
N GLN A 128 -44.63 4.35 13.16
CA GLN A 128 -44.73 3.36 14.24
C GLN A 128 -44.18 1.99 13.84
N GLU A 129 -44.31 1.60 12.57
CA GLU A 129 -43.82 0.32 12.06
C GLU A 129 -42.31 0.34 11.83
N SER A 130 -41.75 1.44 11.32
CA SER A 130 -40.28 1.61 11.22
C SER A 130 -39.62 1.68 12.59
N THR A 131 -40.20 2.42 13.55
CA THR A 131 -39.66 2.49 14.92
C THR A 131 -39.69 1.12 15.60
N LYS A 132 -40.79 0.35 15.49
CA LYS A 132 -40.85 -1.02 16.03
C LYS A 132 -39.80 -1.93 15.42
N GLN A 133 -39.61 -1.87 14.10
CA GLN A 133 -38.61 -2.68 13.41
C GLN A 133 -37.17 -2.31 13.82
N HIS A 134 -36.88 -1.02 14.05
CA HIS A 134 -35.59 -0.59 14.58
C HIS A 134 -35.37 -1.04 16.02
N THR A 135 -36.40 -1.00 16.88
CA THR A 135 -36.31 -1.51 18.26
C THR A 135 -36.05 -3.02 18.29
N GLU A 136 -36.73 -3.80 17.45
CA GLU A 136 -36.53 -5.25 17.35
C GLU A 136 -35.11 -5.61 16.88
N LYS A 137 -34.58 -4.90 15.86
CA LYS A 137 -33.21 -5.08 15.37
C LYS A 137 -32.17 -4.73 16.44
N ASN A 138 -32.34 -3.59 17.11
CA ASN A 138 -31.47 -3.15 18.20
C ASN A 138 -31.47 -4.14 19.37
N SER A 139 -32.62 -4.74 19.67
CA SER A 139 -32.73 -5.83 20.66
C SER A 139 -31.91 -7.05 20.24
N ALA A 140 -32.02 -7.48 18.97
CA ALA A 140 -31.24 -8.63 18.47
C ALA A 140 -29.72 -8.39 18.53
N ALA A 141 -29.26 -7.18 18.20
CA ALA A 141 -27.85 -6.79 18.34
C ALA A 141 -27.38 -6.86 19.80
N MET A 142 -28.22 -6.42 20.74
CA MET A 142 -27.93 -6.50 22.17
C MET A 142 -27.90 -7.94 22.68
N ASP A 143 -28.80 -8.79 22.21
CA ASP A 143 -28.85 -10.21 22.59
C ASP A 143 -27.58 -10.95 22.14
N LEU A 144 -27.09 -10.66 20.92
CA LEU A 144 -25.81 -11.17 20.43
C LEU A 144 -24.66 -10.77 21.35
N ILE A 145 -24.54 -9.49 21.69
CA ILE A 145 -23.45 -8.97 22.55
C ILE A 145 -23.51 -9.56 23.96
N ASN A 146 -24.71 -9.73 24.52
CA ASN A 146 -24.90 -10.32 25.85
C ASN A 146 -24.58 -11.82 25.89
N SER A 147 -24.70 -12.52 24.76
CA SER A 147 -24.41 -13.95 24.67
C SER A 147 -22.91 -14.29 24.66
N ILE A 148 -22.05 -13.30 24.41
CA ILE A 148 -20.60 -13.51 24.34
C ILE A 148 -19.98 -13.66 25.73
N THR A 149 -19.15 -14.68 25.88
CA THR A 149 -18.29 -14.86 27.05
C THR A 149 -16.84 -14.93 26.58
N GLY A 150 -15.96 -14.08 27.13
CA GLY A 150 -14.54 -14.09 26.79
C GLY A 150 -13.84 -15.37 27.27
N SER A 151 -12.84 -15.85 26.52
CA SER A 151 -12.04 -17.06 26.85
C SER A 151 -11.33 -16.92 28.19
N ASP A 152 -10.75 -15.77 28.44
CA ASP A 152 -9.95 -15.45 29.60
C ASP A 152 -10.58 -14.32 30.43
N GLU A 153 -9.99 -14.04 31.60
CA GLU A 153 -10.51 -13.00 32.50
C GLU A 153 -10.46 -11.61 31.87
N GLU A 154 -9.45 -11.38 31.05
CA GLU A 154 -9.25 -10.15 30.31
C GLU A 154 -10.32 -9.99 29.21
N GLY A 155 -10.61 -11.04 28.43
CA GLY A 155 -11.68 -11.07 27.44
C GLY A 155 -13.07 -10.94 28.07
N ARG A 156 -13.32 -11.55 29.24
CA ARG A 156 -14.55 -11.32 30.01
C ARG A 156 -14.67 -9.87 30.46
N SER A 157 -13.57 -9.27 30.91
CA SER A 157 -13.53 -7.86 31.32
C SER A 157 -13.77 -6.92 30.15
N ARG A 158 -13.13 -7.16 29.00
CA ARG A 158 -13.42 -6.47 27.74
C ARG A 158 -14.88 -6.60 27.35
N GLN A 159 -15.46 -7.81 27.39
CA GLN A 159 -16.86 -8.00 27.02
C GLN A 159 -17.81 -7.20 27.91
N ARG A 160 -17.57 -7.13 29.22
CA ARG A 160 -18.40 -6.31 30.13
C ARG A 160 -18.40 -4.84 29.73
N ILE A 161 -17.23 -4.30 29.34
CA ILE A 161 -17.11 -2.92 28.86
C ILE A 161 -17.84 -2.73 27.53
N LEU A 162 -17.66 -3.66 26.59
CA LEU A 162 -18.33 -3.63 25.29
C LEU A 162 -19.87 -3.72 25.44
N THR A 163 -20.37 -4.58 26.30
CA THR A 163 -21.80 -4.67 26.63
C THR A 163 -22.32 -3.37 27.23
N PHE A 164 -21.56 -2.71 28.11
CA PHE A 164 -21.95 -1.42 28.68
C PHE A 164 -22.01 -0.33 27.60
N ALA A 165 -20.98 -0.24 26.75
CA ALA A 165 -20.94 0.70 25.63
C ALA A 165 -22.10 0.47 24.65
N ALA A 166 -22.37 -0.79 24.27
CA ALA A 166 -23.47 -1.14 23.38
C ALA A 166 -24.82 -0.69 23.92
N LYS A 167 -25.09 -0.85 25.23
CA LYS A 167 -26.30 -0.34 25.88
C LYS A 167 -26.42 1.18 25.76
N ARG A 168 -25.30 1.89 25.92
CA ARG A 168 -25.27 3.36 25.81
C ARG A 168 -25.60 3.81 24.39
N TYR A 169 -25.00 3.19 23.37
CA TYR A 169 -25.31 3.49 21.98
C TYR A 169 -26.72 3.07 21.59
N ALA A 170 -27.20 1.90 22.03
CA ALA A 170 -28.59 1.49 21.82
C ALA A 170 -29.59 2.52 22.34
N SER A 171 -29.39 3.00 23.58
CA SER A 171 -30.24 4.05 24.13
C SER A 171 -30.05 5.42 23.46
N ALA A 172 -28.89 5.71 22.87
CA ALA A 172 -28.70 6.93 22.08
C ALA A 172 -29.52 6.86 20.79
N ILE A 173 -29.48 5.75 20.07
CA ILE A 173 -30.26 5.51 18.84
C ILE A 173 -31.77 5.48 19.11
N GLU A 174 -32.21 4.97 20.25
CA GLU A 174 -33.62 5.04 20.65
C GLU A 174 -34.11 6.48 20.84
N ARG A 175 -33.25 7.39 21.33
CA ARG A 175 -33.57 8.81 21.51
C ARG A 175 -33.43 9.59 20.22
N ASN A 176 -32.41 9.28 19.43
CA ASN A 176 -32.11 9.92 18.16
C ASN A 176 -31.71 8.85 17.11
N PRO A 177 -32.67 8.37 16.31
CA PRO A 177 -32.40 7.37 15.27
C PRO A 177 -31.42 7.85 14.17
N ASP A 178 -31.25 9.17 14.03
CA ASP A 178 -30.40 9.79 13.02
C ASP A 178 -28.98 10.08 13.55
N ASP A 179 -28.64 9.61 14.76
CA ASP A 179 -27.29 9.71 15.33
C ASP A 179 -26.33 8.72 14.65
N TYR A 180 -25.74 9.16 13.54
CA TYR A 180 -24.81 8.34 12.76
C TYR A 180 -23.53 8.01 13.55
N ASP A 181 -23.09 8.86 14.48
CA ASP A 181 -21.90 8.63 15.31
C ASP A 181 -22.16 7.50 16.30
N ALA A 182 -23.33 7.46 16.94
CA ALA A 182 -23.72 6.35 17.79
C ALA A 182 -23.87 5.04 16.99
N LEU A 183 -24.39 5.07 15.76
CA LEU A 183 -24.46 3.90 14.88
C LEU A 183 -23.06 3.38 14.51
N TYR A 184 -22.16 4.28 14.10
CA TYR A 184 -20.78 3.97 13.76
C TYR A 184 -20.03 3.36 14.95
N ASN A 185 -20.11 3.99 16.12
CA ASN A 185 -19.42 3.48 17.31
C ASN A 185 -20.02 2.16 17.82
N TRP A 186 -21.33 1.95 17.66
CA TRP A 186 -21.93 0.66 17.96
C TRP A 186 -21.44 -0.45 17.01
N ALA A 187 -21.28 -0.13 15.73
CA ALA A 187 -20.69 -1.06 14.76
C ALA A 187 -19.25 -1.49 15.16
N LEU A 188 -18.44 -0.54 15.66
CA LEU A 188 -17.10 -0.85 16.20
C LEU A 188 -17.18 -1.77 17.42
N VAL A 189 -18.11 -1.52 18.34
CA VAL A 189 -18.33 -2.40 19.52
C VAL A 189 -18.74 -3.81 19.11
N LEU A 190 -19.56 -3.95 18.06
CA LEU A 190 -19.95 -5.24 17.50
C LEU A 190 -18.75 -5.98 16.88
N GLN A 191 -17.89 -5.29 16.12
CA GLN A 191 -16.64 -5.87 15.59
C GLN A 191 -15.69 -6.32 16.70
N GLU A 192 -15.44 -5.48 17.71
CA GLU A 192 -14.56 -5.82 18.83
C GLU A 192 -15.14 -7.00 19.63
N SER A 193 -16.47 -7.06 19.79
CA SER A 193 -17.15 -8.21 20.41
C SER A 193 -16.97 -9.48 19.56
N ALA A 194 -16.97 -9.37 18.23
CA ALA A 194 -16.75 -10.47 17.31
C ALA A 194 -15.31 -11.03 17.40
N ASP A 195 -14.33 -10.17 17.68
CA ASP A 195 -12.94 -10.57 17.91
C ASP A 195 -12.68 -11.15 19.30
N ASN A 196 -13.56 -10.83 20.25
CA ASN A 196 -13.54 -11.42 21.58
C ASN A 196 -14.16 -12.84 21.64
N VAL A 197 -14.78 -13.31 20.55
CA VAL A 197 -15.30 -14.68 20.41
C VAL A 197 -14.13 -15.67 20.27
N ASN A 198 -14.19 -16.79 20.99
CA ASN A 198 -13.16 -17.84 20.91
C ASN A 198 -13.00 -18.42 19.51
N SER A 199 -11.76 -18.75 19.16
CA SER A 199 -11.33 -19.27 17.85
C SER A 199 -11.82 -20.69 17.51
N ASP A 200 -12.76 -21.29 18.26
CA ASP A 200 -13.42 -22.52 17.81
C ASP A 200 -14.26 -22.15 16.58
N ALA A 201 -13.69 -22.48 15.42
CA ALA A 201 -13.78 -21.77 14.15
C ALA A 201 -15.13 -21.88 13.40
N SER A 202 -16.25 -21.94 14.11
CA SER A 202 -17.58 -21.94 13.51
C SER A 202 -18.65 -21.45 14.49
N SER A 203 -18.33 -20.43 15.32
CA SER A 203 -19.38 -19.83 16.14
C SER A 203 -20.27 -18.96 15.23
N PRO A 204 -21.55 -19.34 14.97
CA PRO A 204 -22.49 -18.49 14.24
C PRO A 204 -22.62 -17.09 14.87
N SER A 205 -22.19 -16.94 16.12
CA SER A 205 -22.12 -15.66 16.82
C SER A 205 -21.10 -14.68 16.23
N LYS A 206 -19.94 -15.12 15.71
CA LYS A 206 -18.94 -14.18 15.15
C LYS A 206 -19.42 -13.56 13.83
N ASP A 207 -19.91 -14.39 12.91
CA ASP A 207 -20.46 -13.90 11.64
C ASP A 207 -21.73 -13.06 11.87
N ALA A 208 -22.61 -13.44 12.80
CA ALA A 208 -23.79 -12.65 13.13
C ALA A 208 -23.43 -11.26 13.71
N LEU A 209 -22.41 -11.17 14.58
CA LEU A 209 -21.93 -9.89 15.10
C LEU A 209 -21.36 -9.01 13.98
N LEU A 210 -20.56 -9.59 13.08
CA LEU A 210 -19.99 -8.86 11.95
C LEU A 210 -21.05 -8.44 10.93
N GLU A 211 -22.08 -9.27 10.70
CA GLU A 211 -23.21 -8.91 9.86
C GLU A 211 -24.00 -7.74 10.45
N GLU A 212 -24.25 -7.75 11.76
CA GLU A 212 -24.92 -6.63 12.43
C GLU A 212 -24.05 -5.37 12.42
N ALA A 213 -22.73 -5.50 12.61
CA ALA A 213 -21.81 -4.37 12.44
C ALA A 213 -21.90 -3.78 11.02
N CYS A 214 -21.93 -4.63 9.98
CA CYS A 214 -22.11 -4.18 8.60
C CYS A 214 -23.41 -3.39 8.41
N ARG A 215 -24.52 -3.82 9.02
CA ARG A 215 -25.81 -3.11 8.94
C ARG A 215 -25.72 -1.74 9.63
N LYS A 216 -25.05 -1.66 10.77
CA LYS A 216 -24.87 -0.39 11.50
C LYS A 216 -23.96 0.58 10.73
N TYR A 217 -22.92 0.10 10.07
CA TYR A 217 -22.12 0.91 9.14
C TYR A 217 -22.93 1.40 7.92
N ASP A 218 -23.78 0.53 7.33
CA ASP A 218 -24.68 0.93 6.24
C ASP A 218 -25.68 2.01 6.70
N GLU A 219 -26.27 1.87 7.89
CA GLU A 219 -27.12 2.90 8.51
C GLU A 219 -26.34 4.22 8.73
N ALA A 220 -25.15 4.16 9.33
CA ALA A 220 -24.32 5.33 9.57
C ALA A 220 -23.92 6.06 8.28
N THR A 221 -23.52 5.32 7.24
CA THR A 221 -23.10 5.90 5.94
C THR A 221 -24.28 6.43 5.12
N ARG A 222 -25.50 5.92 5.31
CA ARG A 222 -26.70 6.54 4.72
C ARG A 222 -27.02 7.89 5.34
N LEU A 223 -26.82 8.04 6.65
CA LEU A 223 -27.03 9.29 7.37
C LEU A 223 -25.89 10.28 7.12
N ASN A 224 -24.65 9.81 7.04
CA ASN A 224 -23.47 10.60 6.68
C ASN A 224 -22.65 9.91 5.58
N PRO A 225 -22.92 10.21 4.28
CA PRO A 225 -22.20 9.62 3.15
C PRO A 225 -20.72 10.02 3.01
N THR A 226 -20.25 10.94 3.86
CA THR A 226 -18.85 11.39 3.88
C THR A 226 -18.02 10.80 5.01
N LEU A 227 -18.62 9.92 5.82
CA LEU A 227 -17.96 9.25 6.95
C LEU A 227 -17.00 8.15 6.46
N HIS A 228 -15.80 8.56 6.04
CA HIS A 228 -14.79 7.67 5.47
C HIS A 228 -14.35 6.55 6.43
N ASP A 229 -14.27 6.81 7.74
CA ASP A 229 -13.94 5.81 8.75
C ASP A 229 -14.97 4.68 8.82
N ALA A 230 -16.27 4.99 8.63
CA ALA A 230 -17.31 3.98 8.56
C ALA A 230 -17.14 3.09 7.33
N TYR A 231 -16.88 3.66 6.15
CA TYR A 231 -16.58 2.87 4.95
C TYR A 231 -15.34 1.97 5.13
N TYR A 232 -14.28 2.50 5.74
CA TYR A 232 -13.05 1.74 5.98
C TYR A 232 -13.28 0.57 6.95
N ASN A 233 -13.88 0.82 8.11
CA ASN A 233 -14.13 -0.23 9.10
C ASN A 233 -15.21 -1.22 8.65
N TRP A 234 -16.18 -0.76 7.86
CA TRP A 234 -17.14 -1.64 7.19
C TRP A 234 -16.45 -2.60 6.22
N ALA A 235 -15.52 -2.11 5.41
CA ALA A 235 -14.73 -2.96 4.53
C ALA A 235 -13.92 -4.02 5.30
N ILE A 236 -13.40 -3.69 6.48
CA ILE A 236 -12.74 -4.66 7.37
C ILE A 236 -13.72 -5.75 7.83
N ALA A 237 -14.91 -5.38 8.34
CA ALA A 237 -15.94 -6.35 8.74
C ALA A 237 -16.30 -7.29 7.59
N ILE A 238 -16.55 -6.74 6.39
CA ILE A 238 -16.88 -7.54 5.20
C ILE A 238 -15.71 -8.47 4.84
N SER A 239 -14.46 -7.99 4.92
CA SER A 239 -13.26 -8.79 4.65
C SER A 239 -13.17 -9.99 5.60
N ASP A 240 -13.45 -9.80 6.89
CA ASP A 240 -13.42 -10.89 7.87
C ASP A 240 -14.55 -11.90 7.66
N ARG A 241 -15.75 -11.42 7.28
CA ARG A 241 -16.83 -12.29 6.79
C ARG A 241 -16.42 -13.09 5.56
N ALA A 242 -15.77 -12.47 4.58
CA ALA A 242 -15.29 -13.15 3.38
C ALA A 242 -14.28 -14.26 3.71
N LYS A 243 -13.32 -14.01 4.62
CA LYS A 243 -12.35 -15.00 5.09
C LYS A 243 -13.02 -16.23 5.72
N MET A 244 -14.06 -16.04 6.53
CA MET A 244 -14.81 -17.15 7.15
C MET A 244 -15.55 -18.03 6.12
N ARG A 245 -15.87 -17.48 4.94
CA ARG A 245 -16.53 -18.21 3.84
C ARG A 245 -15.53 -18.90 2.90
N GLY A 246 -14.22 -18.71 3.08
CA GLY A 246 -13.18 -19.37 2.30
C GLY A 246 -13.26 -19.06 0.80
N ARG A 247 -13.21 -20.11 -0.04
CA ARG A 247 -13.21 -19.99 -1.52
C ARG A 247 -14.59 -20.26 -2.12
N THR A 248 -15.60 -19.50 -1.70
CA THR A 248 -16.99 -19.63 -2.16
C THR A 248 -17.43 -18.45 -3.03
N LYS A 249 -18.55 -18.59 -3.74
CA LYS A 249 -19.17 -17.49 -4.48
C LYS A 249 -19.68 -16.36 -3.56
N GLU A 250 -20.10 -16.72 -2.35
CA GLU A 250 -20.44 -15.75 -1.31
C GLU A 250 -19.20 -14.94 -0.89
N ALA A 251 -18.05 -15.60 -0.68
CA ALA A 251 -16.78 -14.91 -0.39
C ALA A 251 -16.36 -13.97 -1.52
N GLU A 252 -16.53 -14.38 -2.79
CA GLU A 252 -16.25 -13.54 -3.96
C GLU A 252 -17.06 -12.25 -3.94
N GLU A 253 -18.36 -12.34 -3.63
CA GLU A 253 -19.25 -11.18 -3.55
C GLU A 253 -18.89 -10.28 -2.35
N LEU A 254 -18.60 -10.86 -1.19
CA LEU A 254 -18.14 -10.12 -0.02
C LEU A 254 -16.82 -9.39 -0.31
N TRP A 255 -15.85 -10.04 -0.96
CA TRP A 255 -14.60 -9.37 -1.33
C TRP A 255 -14.83 -8.20 -2.30
N LYS A 256 -15.74 -8.33 -3.28
CA LYS A 256 -16.12 -7.20 -4.16
C LYS A 256 -16.73 -6.05 -3.36
N GLN A 257 -17.63 -6.34 -2.43
CA GLN A 257 -18.22 -5.32 -1.55
C GLN A 257 -17.16 -4.65 -0.65
N ALA A 258 -16.23 -5.42 -0.08
CA ALA A 258 -15.12 -4.88 0.69
C ALA A 258 -14.25 -3.94 -0.17
N THR A 259 -13.94 -4.33 -1.41
CA THR A 259 -13.15 -3.48 -2.31
C THR A 259 -13.87 -2.17 -2.67
N ASN A 260 -15.19 -2.19 -2.86
CA ASN A 260 -15.97 -0.97 -3.12
C ASN A 260 -15.98 -0.04 -1.89
N ASN A 261 -16.10 -0.60 -0.68
CA ASN A 261 -16.07 0.20 0.55
C ASN A 261 -14.68 0.78 0.83
N TYR A 262 -13.60 0.02 0.60
CA TYR A 262 -12.24 0.57 0.66
C TYR A 262 -12.02 1.66 -0.37
N GLU A 263 -12.48 1.47 -1.61
CA GLU A 263 -12.43 2.50 -2.63
C GLU A 263 -13.14 3.77 -2.18
N LYS A 264 -14.36 3.66 -1.62
CA LYS A 264 -15.10 4.82 -1.13
C LYS A 264 -14.38 5.53 0.01
N ALA A 265 -13.82 4.77 0.97
CA ALA A 265 -13.03 5.33 2.05
C ALA A 265 -11.82 6.12 1.54
N VAL A 266 -11.08 5.58 0.56
CA VAL A 266 -9.92 6.26 -0.05
C VAL A 266 -10.34 7.46 -0.89
N GLN A 267 -11.48 7.41 -1.59
CA GLN A 267 -11.99 8.58 -2.32
C GLN A 267 -12.34 9.75 -1.39
N LEU A 268 -12.84 9.46 -0.19
CA LEU A 268 -13.18 10.47 0.81
C LEU A 268 -11.95 10.94 1.60
N ASN A 269 -10.98 10.05 1.83
CA ASN A 269 -9.70 10.35 2.48
C ASN A 269 -8.54 9.70 1.70
N TRP A 270 -7.98 10.45 0.75
CA TRP A 270 -6.96 9.97 -0.18
C TRP A 270 -5.58 9.76 0.48
N ASN A 271 -5.34 10.34 1.66
CA ASN A 271 -4.04 10.33 2.33
C ASN A 271 -3.94 9.23 3.41
N SER A 272 -4.43 8.01 3.12
CA SER A 272 -4.39 6.88 4.04
C SER A 272 -3.61 5.69 3.44
N PRO A 273 -2.31 5.54 3.78
CA PRO A 273 -1.52 4.37 3.40
C PRO A 273 -2.17 3.05 3.84
N GLN A 274 -2.73 3.03 5.05
CA GLN A 274 -3.37 1.86 5.67
C GLN A 274 -4.60 1.42 4.87
N ALA A 275 -5.46 2.36 4.46
CA ALA A 275 -6.64 2.06 3.64
C ALA A 275 -6.23 1.51 2.27
N LEU A 276 -5.24 2.11 1.62
CA LEU A 276 -4.70 1.63 0.34
C LEU A 276 -4.08 0.22 0.47
N ASN A 277 -3.32 -0.05 1.53
CA ASN A 277 -2.75 -1.38 1.78
C ASN A 277 -3.85 -2.43 2.02
N ASN A 278 -4.88 -2.11 2.81
CA ASN A 278 -5.97 -3.05 3.07
C ASN A 278 -6.86 -3.28 1.84
N TRP A 279 -7.04 -2.25 1.01
CA TRP A 279 -7.66 -2.40 -0.31
C TRP A 279 -6.87 -3.36 -1.20
N GLY A 280 -5.54 -3.19 -1.26
CA GLY A 280 -4.64 -4.09 -1.98
C GLY A 280 -4.74 -5.54 -1.48
N LEU A 281 -4.82 -5.75 -0.17
CA LEU A 281 -5.01 -7.09 0.43
C LEU A 281 -6.37 -7.70 0.04
N ALA A 282 -7.45 -6.93 0.08
CA ALA A 282 -8.77 -7.40 -0.33
C ALA A 282 -8.79 -7.79 -1.83
N LEU A 283 -8.13 -7.01 -2.69
CA LEU A 283 -7.96 -7.34 -4.10
C LEU A 283 -7.11 -8.61 -4.30
N GLN A 284 -6.04 -8.79 -3.50
CA GLN A 284 -5.23 -10.01 -3.54
C GLN A 284 -6.06 -11.25 -3.17
N GLU A 285 -6.84 -11.20 -2.10
CA GLU A 285 -7.74 -12.29 -1.69
C GLU A 285 -8.82 -12.56 -2.74
N LEU A 286 -9.43 -11.52 -3.31
CA LEU A 286 -10.37 -11.65 -4.43
C LEU A 286 -9.71 -12.35 -5.63
N SER A 287 -8.49 -11.94 -5.98
CA SER A 287 -7.74 -12.50 -7.11
C SER A 287 -7.47 -14.01 -6.97
N ALA A 288 -7.37 -14.51 -5.74
CA ALA A 288 -7.11 -15.91 -5.45
C ALA A 288 -8.32 -16.82 -5.67
N ILE A 289 -9.53 -16.26 -5.76
CA ILE A 289 -10.79 -17.02 -5.87
C ILE A 289 -11.60 -16.74 -7.14
N VAL A 290 -11.32 -15.66 -7.86
CA VAL A 290 -11.96 -15.36 -9.15
C VAL A 290 -11.45 -16.25 -10.30
N PRO A 291 -12.19 -16.34 -11.42
CA PRO A 291 -11.70 -16.99 -12.64
C PRO A 291 -10.42 -16.32 -13.19
N ALA A 292 -9.57 -17.11 -13.85
CA ALA A 292 -8.27 -16.67 -14.38
C ALA A 292 -8.35 -15.44 -15.31
N ARG A 293 -9.45 -15.30 -16.07
CA ARG A 293 -9.69 -14.16 -16.97
C ARG A 293 -9.78 -12.80 -16.24
N GLU A 294 -10.24 -12.81 -14.99
CA GLU A 294 -10.42 -11.59 -14.17
C GLU A 294 -9.20 -11.37 -13.25
N LYS A 295 -8.50 -12.45 -12.88
CA LYS A 295 -7.35 -12.43 -11.96
C LYS A 295 -6.30 -11.40 -12.33
N GLN A 296 -5.89 -11.33 -13.60
CA GLN A 296 -4.80 -10.42 -14.03
C GLN A 296 -5.12 -8.95 -13.77
N THR A 297 -6.34 -8.49 -14.10
CA THR A 297 -6.76 -7.11 -13.87
C THR A 297 -6.84 -6.77 -12.38
N ILE A 298 -7.31 -7.72 -11.56
CA ILE A 298 -7.40 -7.55 -10.11
C ILE A 298 -6.01 -7.50 -9.47
N VAL A 299 -5.08 -8.36 -9.89
CA VAL A 299 -3.69 -8.35 -9.42
C VAL A 299 -2.99 -7.03 -9.80
N LYS A 300 -3.13 -6.55 -11.04
CA LYS A 300 -2.60 -5.24 -11.46
C LYS A 300 -3.17 -4.11 -10.59
N SER A 301 -4.45 -4.18 -10.25
CA SER A 301 -5.10 -3.22 -9.34
C SER A 301 -4.52 -3.30 -7.92
N ALA A 302 -4.31 -4.51 -7.38
CA ALA A 302 -3.70 -4.69 -6.05
C ALA A 302 -2.28 -4.09 -5.99
N ILE A 303 -1.45 -4.38 -7.00
CA ILE A 303 -0.10 -3.80 -7.14
C ILE A 303 -0.15 -2.28 -7.10
N SER A 304 -1.07 -1.67 -7.87
CA SER A 304 -1.26 -0.22 -7.87
C SER A 304 -1.60 0.34 -6.48
N LYS A 305 -2.46 -0.34 -5.70
CA LYS A 305 -2.82 0.13 -4.34
C LYS A 305 -1.67 0.00 -3.36
N PHE A 306 -0.90 -1.08 -3.40
CA PHE A 306 0.29 -1.19 -2.55
C PHE A 306 1.35 -0.15 -2.92
N ARG A 307 1.59 0.11 -4.22
CA ARG A 307 2.49 1.19 -4.65
C ARG A 307 2.01 2.56 -4.18
N ALA A 308 0.73 2.86 -4.30
CA ALA A 308 0.16 4.12 -3.80
C ALA A 308 0.34 4.27 -2.28
N ALA A 309 0.17 3.19 -1.51
CA ALA A 309 0.42 3.20 -0.07
C ALA A 309 1.90 3.51 0.26
N ILE A 310 2.83 2.93 -0.50
CA ILE A 310 4.28 3.19 -0.36
C ILE A 310 4.63 4.63 -0.78
N GLN A 311 3.97 5.18 -1.79
CA GLN A 311 4.20 6.56 -2.22
C GLN A 311 3.76 7.59 -1.17
N LEU A 312 2.68 7.30 -0.42
CA LEU A 312 2.27 8.13 0.71
C LEU A 312 3.18 7.97 1.93
N GLN A 313 3.66 6.74 2.17
CA GLN A 313 4.56 6.42 3.28
C GLN A 313 5.65 5.44 2.82
N PHE A 314 6.81 5.98 2.43
CA PHE A 314 7.89 5.19 1.83
C PHE A 314 8.45 4.09 2.74
N ASP A 315 8.36 4.24 4.05
CA ASP A 315 8.81 3.23 5.02
C ASP A 315 7.69 2.27 5.47
N PHE A 316 6.54 2.26 4.77
CA PHE A 316 5.40 1.42 5.15
C PHE A 316 5.67 -0.06 4.83
N HIS A 317 6.47 -0.69 5.70
CA HIS A 317 7.02 -2.02 5.52
C HIS A 317 5.97 -3.11 5.25
N ARG A 318 4.72 -2.95 5.74
CA ARG A 318 3.62 -3.88 5.46
C ARG A 318 3.21 -3.83 4.00
N ALA A 319 3.05 -2.64 3.42
CA ALA A 319 2.73 -2.47 2.00
C ALA A 319 3.88 -2.94 1.10
N ILE A 320 5.12 -2.64 1.48
CA ILE A 320 6.33 -3.14 0.80
C ILE A 320 6.35 -4.67 0.79
N TYR A 321 6.13 -5.30 1.94
CA TYR A 321 6.07 -6.76 2.04
C TYR A 321 4.94 -7.35 1.20
N ASN A 322 3.74 -6.80 1.30
CA ASN A 322 2.57 -7.29 0.57
C ASN A 322 2.73 -7.13 -0.95
N LEU A 323 3.35 -6.05 -1.42
CA LEU A 323 3.69 -5.90 -2.83
C LEU A 323 4.69 -6.98 -3.27
N GLY A 324 5.71 -7.25 -2.45
CA GLY A 324 6.65 -8.34 -2.70
C GLY A 324 5.97 -9.71 -2.82
N THR A 325 4.99 -10.03 -1.97
CA THR A 325 4.27 -11.31 -2.04
C THR A 325 3.34 -11.41 -3.25
N VAL A 326 2.68 -10.31 -3.63
CA VAL A 326 1.84 -10.27 -4.84
C VAL A 326 2.67 -10.43 -6.10
N LEU A 327 3.84 -9.79 -6.19
CA LEU A 327 4.75 -9.94 -7.32
C LEU A 327 5.30 -11.37 -7.42
N TYR A 328 5.57 -12.02 -6.28
CA TYR A 328 5.94 -13.43 -6.26
C TYR A 328 4.83 -14.32 -6.85
N GLY A 329 3.58 -14.12 -6.39
CA GLY A 329 2.43 -14.86 -6.90
C GLY A 329 2.23 -14.63 -8.41
N LEU A 330 2.39 -13.40 -8.87
CA LEU A 330 2.32 -13.06 -10.30
C LEU A 330 3.44 -13.73 -11.11
N ALA A 331 4.65 -13.85 -10.55
CA ALA A 331 5.76 -14.57 -11.19
C ALA A 331 5.44 -16.06 -11.37
N GLU A 332 4.90 -16.70 -10.32
CA GLU A 332 4.46 -18.11 -10.35
C GLU A 332 3.38 -18.35 -11.41
N ASP A 333 2.38 -17.47 -11.46
CA ASP A 333 1.30 -17.56 -12.45
C ASP A 333 1.84 -17.38 -13.88
N THR A 334 2.68 -16.35 -14.09
CA THR A 334 3.26 -16.03 -15.40
C THR A 334 4.16 -17.15 -15.91
N SER A 335 4.94 -17.77 -15.01
CA SER A 335 5.79 -18.93 -15.31
C SER A 335 4.98 -20.15 -15.78
N ARG A 336 3.78 -20.35 -15.19
CA ARG A 336 2.89 -21.46 -15.56
C ARG A 336 2.11 -21.22 -16.85
N THR A 337 1.68 -19.98 -17.10
CA THR A 337 0.80 -19.66 -18.24
C THR A 337 1.53 -19.10 -19.46
N GLY A 338 2.83 -18.80 -19.37
CA GLY A 338 3.62 -18.25 -20.47
C GLY A 338 3.23 -16.81 -20.84
N GLY A 339 3.03 -15.94 -19.85
CA GLY A 339 2.59 -14.55 -20.07
C GLY A 339 3.59 -13.71 -20.88
N GLN A 340 3.08 -12.67 -21.56
CA GLN A 340 3.82 -11.90 -22.57
C GLN A 340 4.43 -10.57 -22.09
N ASP A 341 3.96 -9.98 -20.99
CA ASP A 341 4.30 -8.58 -20.63
C ASP A 341 5.65 -8.45 -19.89
N VAL A 342 5.89 -9.23 -18.83
CA VAL A 342 7.11 -9.16 -18.00
C VAL A 342 7.63 -10.57 -17.75
N SER A 343 8.93 -10.77 -17.91
CA SER A 343 9.52 -12.10 -17.68
C SER A 343 9.32 -12.53 -16.21
N PRO A 344 9.02 -13.82 -15.93
CA PRO A 344 8.89 -14.32 -14.57
C PRO A 344 10.12 -14.00 -13.70
N ASN A 345 11.32 -14.07 -14.27
CA ASN A 345 12.57 -13.75 -13.56
C ASN A 345 12.64 -12.30 -13.09
N GLU A 346 12.15 -11.36 -13.89
CA GLU A 346 12.08 -9.94 -13.48
C GLU A 346 11.08 -9.74 -12.35
N LEU A 347 9.93 -10.43 -12.37
CA LEU A 347 8.95 -10.39 -11.28
C LEU A 347 9.49 -11.01 -9.98
N TYR A 348 10.19 -12.15 -10.06
CA TYR A 348 10.89 -12.75 -8.91
C TYR A 348 11.96 -11.82 -8.35
N SER A 349 12.75 -11.18 -9.21
CA SER A 349 13.75 -10.20 -8.80
C SER A 349 13.12 -9.02 -8.07
N GLN A 350 12.05 -8.42 -8.62
CA GLN A 350 11.31 -7.35 -7.95
C GLN A 350 10.74 -7.79 -6.60
N SER A 351 10.11 -8.96 -6.55
CA SER A 351 9.61 -9.55 -5.30
C SER A 351 10.70 -9.64 -4.24
N ALA A 352 11.88 -10.11 -4.63
CA ALA A 352 13.01 -10.24 -3.73
C ALA A 352 13.55 -8.89 -3.23
N ILE A 353 13.58 -7.86 -4.09
CA ILE A 353 13.94 -6.47 -3.70
C ILE A 353 12.96 -5.95 -2.64
N TYR A 354 11.65 -6.09 -2.88
CA TYR A 354 10.62 -5.66 -1.94
C TYR A 354 10.69 -6.41 -0.59
N ILE A 355 10.85 -7.73 -0.61
CA ILE A 355 10.96 -8.53 0.61
C ILE A 355 12.26 -8.20 1.38
N ALA A 356 13.37 -7.99 0.69
CA ALA A 356 14.62 -7.53 1.30
C ALA A 356 14.46 -6.17 1.96
N ALA A 357 13.76 -5.23 1.29
CA ALA A 357 13.47 -3.91 1.84
C ALA A 357 12.59 -3.97 3.09
N ALA A 358 11.52 -4.77 3.06
CA ALA A 358 10.65 -4.96 4.22
C ALA A 358 11.41 -5.57 5.41
N HIS A 359 12.28 -6.55 5.17
CA HIS A 359 13.14 -7.13 6.20
C HIS A 359 14.13 -6.10 6.75
N ALA A 360 14.77 -5.29 5.90
CA ALA A 360 15.70 -4.25 6.35
C ALA A 360 15.01 -3.22 7.25
N LEU A 361 13.79 -2.80 6.92
CA LEU A 361 12.99 -1.86 7.73
C LEU A 361 12.51 -2.47 9.05
N LYS A 362 12.24 -3.78 9.10
CA LYS A 362 11.75 -4.50 10.29
C LYS A 362 12.40 -5.89 10.42
N PRO A 363 13.67 -5.99 10.86
CA PRO A 363 14.42 -7.25 10.92
C PRO A 363 13.85 -8.25 11.92
N ASN A 364 13.19 -7.77 12.98
CA ASN A 364 12.64 -8.58 14.06
C ASN A 364 11.35 -9.33 13.66
N TYR A 365 10.79 -9.06 12.48
CA TYR A 365 9.60 -9.75 11.99
C TYR A 365 10.00 -11.10 11.38
N SER A 366 9.74 -12.19 12.11
CA SER A 366 10.10 -13.56 11.71
C SER A 366 9.55 -13.96 10.34
N VAL A 367 8.37 -13.45 10.00
CA VAL A 367 7.71 -13.65 8.69
C VAL A 367 8.57 -13.06 7.56
N TYR A 368 9.15 -11.87 7.75
CA TYR A 368 10.00 -11.22 6.74
C TYR A 368 11.32 -11.96 6.59
N THR A 369 11.91 -12.38 7.70
CA THR A 369 13.13 -13.21 7.69
C THR A 369 12.92 -14.52 6.94
N SER A 370 11.76 -15.17 7.13
CA SER A 370 11.42 -16.42 6.46
C SER A 370 11.18 -16.21 4.96
N ALA A 371 10.45 -15.17 4.59
CA ALA A 371 10.22 -14.80 3.21
C ALA A 371 11.54 -14.45 2.49
N LEU A 372 12.42 -13.70 3.15
CA LEU A 372 13.73 -13.35 2.58
C LEU A 372 14.56 -14.59 2.28
N LYS A 373 14.58 -15.60 3.16
CA LYS A 373 15.29 -16.87 2.90
C LYS A 373 14.81 -17.57 1.63
N LEU A 374 13.52 -17.47 1.31
CA LEU A 374 12.93 -18.06 0.11
C LEU A 374 13.37 -17.33 -1.16
N VAL A 375 13.34 -16.00 -1.15
CA VAL A 375 13.53 -15.19 -2.36
C VAL A 375 14.96 -14.66 -2.54
N ARG A 376 15.84 -14.86 -1.56
CA ARG A 376 17.22 -14.31 -1.59
C ARG A 376 18.01 -14.73 -2.82
N SER A 377 17.86 -15.96 -3.30
CA SER A 377 18.55 -16.45 -4.50
C SER A 377 18.07 -15.79 -5.79
N MET A 378 16.96 -15.05 -5.74
CA MET A 378 16.40 -14.30 -6.86
C MET A 378 16.99 -12.88 -6.97
N LEU A 379 17.78 -12.45 -5.98
CA LEU A 379 18.56 -11.21 -6.06
C LEU A 379 19.85 -11.43 -6.86
N PRO A 380 20.24 -10.47 -7.71
CA PRO A 380 21.50 -10.53 -8.45
C PRO A 380 22.69 -10.13 -7.56
N LEU A 381 22.95 -10.90 -6.50
CA LEU A 381 24.01 -10.63 -5.53
C LEU A 381 25.40 -10.45 -6.21
N PRO A 382 26.23 -9.49 -5.76
CA PRO A 382 26.10 -8.61 -4.59
C PRO A 382 25.29 -7.33 -4.83
N TYR A 383 24.45 -7.31 -5.87
CA TYR A 383 23.56 -6.20 -6.19
C TYR A 383 22.10 -6.52 -5.82
N LEU A 384 21.30 -5.49 -5.66
CA LEU A 384 19.85 -5.59 -5.52
C LEU A 384 19.16 -5.63 -6.88
N LYS A 385 19.66 -4.84 -7.85
CA LYS A 385 19.15 -4.82 -9.21
C LYS A 385 20.28 -4.69 -10.21
N VAL A 386 20.16 -5.40 -11.32
CA VAL A 386 21.01 -5.30 -12.50
C VAL A 386 20.10 -5.17 -13.70
N GLY A 387 20.41 -4.26 -14.61
CA GLY A 387 19.58 -4.03 -15.79
C GLY A 387 20.20 -3.03 -16.74
N TYR A 388 19.47 -2.66 -17.78
CA TYR A 388 19.97 -1.70 -18.76
C TYR A 388 19.19 -0.39 -18.69
N LEU A 389 19.89 0.72 -18.77
CA LEU A 389 19.30 2.04 -18.93
C LEU A 389 20.06 2.78 -20.01
N THR A 390 19.38 3.70 -20.67
CA THR A 390 19.99 4.60 -21.65
C THR A 390 20.42 5.87 -20.91
N ALA A 391 21.70 6.21 -21.04
CA ALA A 391 22.34 7.30 -20.31
C ALA A 391 23.08 8.23 -21.28
N PRO A 392 23.25 9.51 -20.93
CA PRO A 392 24.03 10.44 -21.73
C PRO A 392 25.53 10.07 -21.73
N PRO A 393 26.30 10.56 -22.71
CA PRO A 393 27.74 10.42 -22.70
C PRO A 393 28.38 11.14 -21.51
N PRO A 394 29.60 10.73 -21.11
CA PRO A 394 30.22 11.21 -19.88
C PRO A 394 30.50 12.72 -19.95
N GLY A 395 30.12 13.45 -18.89
CA GLY A 395 30.35 14.90 -18.80
C GLY A 395 29.49 15.76 -19.73
N ASN A 396 28.54 15.17 -20.47
CA ASN A 396 27.62 15.90 -21.33
C ASN A 396 26.16 15.42 -21.16
N PRO A 397 25.46 15.89 -20.11
CA PRO A 397 24.09 15.45 -19.79
C PRO A 397 23.03 15.91 -20.81
N ILE A 398 23.36 16.89 -21.66
CA ILE A 398 22.45 17.48 -22.68
C ILE A 398 22.94 17.09 -24.08
N ALA A 399 23.55 15.91 -24.21
CA ALA A 399 24.03 15.45 -25.51
C ALA A 399 22.87 15.21 -26.49
N PRO A 400 23.11 15.38 -27.81
CA PRO A 400 22.16 14.98 -28.84
C PRO A 400 21.64 13.57 -28.61
N HIS A 401 20.37 13.32 -28.92
CA HIS A 401 19.71 12.04 -28.60
C HIS A 401 20.45 10.81 -29.15
N GLY A 402 21.09 10.93 -30.31
CA GLY A 402 21.88 9.84 -30.93
C GLY A 402 23.14 9.45 -30.17
N ASP A 403 23.63 10.29 -29.26
CA ASP A 403 24.84 10.03 -28.48
C ASP A 403 24.55 9.29 -27.16
N TRP A 404 23.28 9.19 -26.78
CA TRP A 404 22.86 8.45 -25.60
C TRP A 404 23.02 6.95 -25.84
N LYS A 405 23.59 6.26 -24.86
CA LYS A 405 23.93 4.83 -25.00
C LYS A 405 23.19 3.98 -23.98
N ARG A 406 22.56 2.93 -24.49
CA ARG A 406 22.03 1.86 -23.67
C ARG A 406 23.18 1.08 -23.05
N THR A 407 23.29 1.13 -21.73
CA THR A 407 24.38 0.52 -20.96
C THR A 407 23.85 -0.21 -19.74
N GLN A 408 24.67 -1.07 -19.16
CA GLN A 408 24.27 -1.83 -17.99
C GLN A 408 24.47 -0.99 -16.72
N PHE A 409 23.51 -1.07 -15.81
CA PHE A 409 23.51 -0.44 -14.50
C PHE A 409 23.33 -1.48 -13.40
N VAL A 410 23.93 -1.21 -12.25
CA VAL A 410 23.77 -1.98 -11.03
C VAL A 410 23.41 -1.08 -9.86
N LEU A 411 22.52 -1.56 -9.01
CA LEU A 411 22.12 -0.90 -7.78
C LEU A 411 22.47 -1.81 -6.61
N ASN A 412 23.29 -1.33 -5.67
CA ASN A 412 23.51 -1.96 -4.38
C ASN A 412 23.02 -1.04 -3.25
N HIS A 413 23.46 -1.29 -2.01
CA HIS A 413 23.13 -0.46 -0.86
C HIS A 413 23.89 0.88 -0.84
N GLU A 414 24.99 1.01 -1.58
CA GLU A 414 25.84 2.21 -1.63
C GLU A 414 25.41 3.18 -2.73
N GLY A 415 25.01 2.69 -3.90
CA GLY A 415 24.73 3.53 -5.04
C GLY A 415 24.21 2.81 -6.29
N LEU A 416 23.77 3.63 -7.25
CA LEU A 416 23.50 3.24 -8.63
C LEU A 416 24.76 3.52 -9.47
N GLN A 417 25.25 2.51 -10.18
CA GLN A 417 26.51 2.61 -10.93
C GLN A 417 26.36 2.02 -12.33
N GLN A 418 26.90 2.71 -13.32
CA GLN A 418 27.01 2.20 -14.68
C GLN A 418 28.21 1.25 -14.80
N ILE A 419 27.99 0.07 -15.39
CA ILE A 419 29.05 -0.88 -15.70
C ILE A 419 29.60 -0.62 -17.10
N GLN A 420 30.91 -0.45 -17.20
CA GLN A 420 31.67 -0.45 -18.45
C GLN A 420 32.87 -1.41 -18.33
N ASN A 421 33.10 -2.21 -19.36
CA ASN A 421 34.18 -3.20 -19.39
C ASN A 421 35.56 -2.51 -19.46
N GLY A 422 36.15 -2.19 -18.31
CA GLY A 422 37.53 -1.70 -18.18
C GLY A 422 37.71 -0.17 -18.09
N GLU A 423 36.62 0.61 -18.12
CA GLU A 423 36.64 2.07 -17.94
C GLU A 423 35.98 2.50 -16.63
N ARG A 424 36.31 3.71 -16.15
CA ARG A 424 35.72 4.27 -14.91
C ARG A 424 34.23 4.53 -15.14
N ALA A 425 33.37 4.09 -14.23
CA ALA A 425 31.92 4.28 -14.31
C ALA A 425 31.57 5.75 -14.62
N THR A 426 30.82 5.98 -15.69
CA THR A 426 30.58 7.33 -16.22
C THR A 426 29.36 7.99 -15.59
N VAL A 427 28.39 7.18 -15.14
CA VAL A 427 27.35 7.60 -14.19
C VAL A 427 27.52 6.83 -12.88
N LYS A 428 27.67 7.57 -11.78
CA LYS A 428 27.69 7.05 -10.41
C LYS A 428 26.84 7.95 -9.54
N VAL A 429 25.88 7.36 -8.84
CA VAL A 429 25.01 8.04 -7.88
C VAL A 429 25.13 7.32 -6.55
N GLU A 430 25.71 7.98 -5.56
CA GLU A 430 25.72 7.44 -4.20
C GLU A 430 24.35 7.65 -3.57
N ILE A 431 23.84 6.65 -2.84
CA ILE A 431 22.57 6.74 -2.12
C ILE A 431 22.51 7.94 -1.15
N PRO A 432 23.58 8.30 -0.41
CA PRO A 432 23.59 9.49 0.44
C PRO A 432 23.41 10.81 -0.31
N ASP A 433 23.75 10.85 -1.61
CA ASP A 433 23.71 12.08 -2.41
C ASP A 433 22.32 12.33 -3.03
N ILE A 434 21.43 11.32 -2.99
CA ILE A 434 20.08 11.41 -3.57
C ILE A 434 19.21 12.34 -2.71
N VAL A 435 18.59 13.32 -3.36
CA VAL A 435 17.59 14.22 -2.78
C VAL A 435 16.18 13.73 -3.12
N SER A 436 15.94 13.40 -4.38
CA SER A 436 14.66 12.86 -4.87
C SER A 436 14.82 11.99 -6.10
N VAL A 437 13.86 11.09 -6.32
CA VAL A 437 13.79 10.22 -7.50
C VAL A 437 12.37 10.26 -8.04
N SER A 438 12.21 10.63 -9.31
CA SER A 438 10.89 10.80 -9.93
C SER A 438 10.86 10.34 -11.39
N PRO A 439 9.70 9.89 -11.91
CA PRO A 439 9.51 9.80 -13.34
C PRO A 439 9.60 11.20 -13.96
N CYS A 440 10.20 11.30 -15.13
CA CYS A 440 10.42 12.54 -15.85
C CYS A 440 9.78 12.48 -17.25
N ALA A 441 9.25 13.62 -17.68
CA ALA A 441 8.61 13.81 -18.99
C ALA A 441 9.23 15.00 -19.72
N ASP A 442 10.53 15.22 -19.54
CA ASP A 442 11.26 16.31 -20.19
C ASP A 442 11.44 16.01 -21.69
N LEU A 443 10.88 16.91 -22.53
CA LEU A 443 10.90 16.79 -23.99
C LEU A 443 12.29 16.98 -24.60
N THR A 444 13.28 17.45 -23.82
CA THR A 444 14.67 17.57 -24.25
C THR A 444 15.42 16.24 -24.18
N LEU A 445 14.89 15.25 -23.45
CA LEU A 445 15.47 13.91 -23.35
C LEU A 445 15.13 13.07 -24.59
N PRO A 446 15.93 12.03 -24.90
CA PRO A 446 15.53 11.05 -25.89
C PRO A 446 14.15 10.47 -25.60
N PRO A 447 13.39 10.09 -26.64
CA PRO A 447 12.02 9.59 -26.47
C PRO A 447 12.01 8.31 -25.63
N GLY A 448 11.24 8.32 -24.55
CA GLY A 448 11.01 7.15 -23.73
C GLY A 448 10.65 7.48 -22.28
N PRO A 449 10.27 6.47 -21.49
CA PRO A 449 10.07 6.60 -20.04
C PRO A 449 11.40 6.98 -19.37
N SER A 450 11.42 8.10 -18.64
CA SER A 450 12.66 8.62 -18.06
C SER A 450 12.59 8.78 -16.55
N ILE A 451 13.75 8.63 -15.89
CA ILE A 451 13.96 8.82 -14.45
C ILE A 451 14.78 10.10 -14.29
N CYS A 452 14.33 11.01 -13.43
CA CYS A 452 15.14 12.08 -12.87
C CYS A 452 15.57 11.70 -11.45
N ILE A 453 16.88 11.67 -11.24
CA ILE A 453 17.50 11.52 -9.92
C ILE A 453 18.11 12.88 -9.58
N ASP A 454 17.48 13.59 -8.65
CA ASP A 454 18.03 14.83 -8.11
C ASP A 454 19.07 14.46 -7.05
N THR A 455 20.29 14.95 -7.21
CA THR A 455 21.36 14.79 -6.23
C THR A 455 21.83 16.14 -5.72
N ILE A 456 22.59 16.16 -4.62
CA ILE A 456 23.29 17.36 -4.15
C ILE A 456 24.31 17.93 -5.16
N HIS A 457 24.66 17.15 -6.19
CA HIS A 457 25.59 17.52 -7.26
C HIS A 457 24.89 17.90 -8.58
N GLY A 458 23.57 17.86 -8.62
CA GLY A 458 22.76 18.14 -9.80
C GLY A 458 21.89 16.97 -10.24
N GLN A 459 21.16 17.18 -11.33
CA GLN A 459 20.19 16.22 -11.85
C GLN A 459 20.84 15.19 -12.78
N ILE A 460 20.41 13.94 -12.65
CA ILE A 460 20.84 12.84 -13.51
C ILE A 460 19.60 12.25 -14.16
N PHE A 461 19.63 12.15 -15.49
CA PHE A 461 18.55 11.62 -16.30
C PHE A 461 18.94 10.28 -16.90
N LEU A 462 18.04 9.30 -16.77
CA LEU A 462 18.19 7.95 -17.32
C LEU A 462 16.89 7.54 -18.00
N ILE A 463 16.98 6.74 -19.07
CA ILE A 463 15.82 6.30 -19.84
C ILE A 463 15.69 4.79 -19.76
N ALA A 464 14.48 4.31 -19.46
CA ALA A 464 14.12 2.90 -19.44
C ALA A 464 13.48 2.48 -20.77
N ASP A 465 13.54 1.19 -21.08
CA ASP A 465 12.99 0.65 -22.33
C ASP A 465 11.44 0.63 -22.36
N SER A 466 10.77 0.64 -21.20
CA SER A 466 9.31 0.69 -21.06
C SER A 466 8.87 1.32 -19.74
N TRP A 467 7.59 1.71 -19.61
CA TRP A 467 7.03 2.29 -18.38
C TRP A 467 7.01 1.28 -17.24
N GLU A 468 6.70 0.02 -17.53
CA GLU A 468 6.75 -1.06 -16.55
C GLU A 468 8.18 -1.26 -16.05
N TYR A 469 9.17 -1.20 -16.96
CA TYR A 469 10.58 -1.32 -16.60
C TYR A 469 11.08 -0.11 -15.81
N LEU A 470 10.61 1.10 -16.13
CA LEU A 470 10.84 2.33 -15.37
C LEU A 470 10.42 2.17 -13.92
N ASP A 471 9.19 1.69 -13.68
CA ASP A 471 8.66 1.46 -12.34
C ASP A 471 9.59 0.55 -11.52
N THR A 472 10.16 -0.50 -12.13
CA THR A 472 11.07 -1.41 -11.42
C THR A 472 12.33 -0.73 -10.91
N TRP A 473 12.86 0.24 -11.66
CA TRP A 473 14.04 1.01 -11.28
C TRP A 473 13.68 2.09 -10.28
N LEU A 474 12.58 2.82 -10.49
CA LEU A 474 12.08 3.80 -9.53
C LEU A 474 11.83 3.18 -8.16
N ASP A 475 11.12 2.06 -8.12
CA ASP A 475 10.82 1.32 -6.90
C ASP A 475 12.12 0.89 -6.20
N ALA A 476 13.05 0.26 -6.93
CA ALA A 476 14.31 -0.21 -6.35
C ALA A 476 15.16 0.92 -5.77
N ILE A 477 15.38 2.01 -6.51
CA ILE A 477 16.19 3.14 -6.05
C ILE A 477 15.52 3.81 -4.84
N ARG A 478 14.21 4.06 -4.89
CA ARG A 478 13.46 4.68 -3.78
C ARG A 478 13.49 3.83 -2.51
N LEU A 479 13.38 2.51 -2.63
CA LEU A 479 13.47 1.61 -1.47
C LEU A 479 14.85 1.69 -0.81
N VAL A 480 15.94 1.61 -1.59
CA VAL A 480 17.31 1.70 -1.05
C VAL A 480 17.54 3.06 -0.39
N TYR A 481 17.15 4.14 -1.07
CA TYR A 481 17.21 5.51 -0.55
C TYR A 481 16.44 5.65 0.76
N THR A 482 15.20 5.14 0.82
CA THR A 482 14.37 5.21 2.02
C THR A 482 15.00 4.46 3.20
N ILE A 483 15.53 3.26 2.95
CA ILE A 483 16.21 2.45 3.96
C ILE A 483 17.44 3.18 4.50
N PHE A 484 18.21 3.82 3.63
CA PHE A 484 19.36 4.64 4.03
C PHE A 484 18.92 5.85 4.87
N ALA A 485 17.91 6.60 4.42
CA ALA A 485 17.42 7.80 5.12
C ALA A 485 16.88 7.51 6.53
N ARG A 486 16.49 6.26 6.83
CA ARG A 486 16.07 5.83 8.18
C ARG A 486 17.21 5.41 9.11
N GLY A 487 18.46 5.39 8.62
CA GLY A 487 19.69 5.25 9.42
C GLY A 487 19.96 3.84 9.97
N PHE A 488 18.99 3.22 10.64
CA PHE A 488 19.19 1.94 11.35
C PHE A 488 19.14 0.69 10.45
N SER A 489 18.73 0.85 9.19
CA SER A 489 18.42 -0.26 8.29
C SER A 489 19.44 -0.46 7.17
N HIS A 490 20.39 0.46 7.01
CA HIS A 490 21.41 0.40 5.97
C HIS A 490 22.36 -0.79 6.15
N ASP A 491 22.86 -1.01 7.37
CA ASP A 491 23.73 -2.15 7.70
C ASP A 491 23.05 -3.49 7.49
N ILE A 492 21.72 -3.54 7.70
CA ILE A 492 20.93 -4.75 7.47
C ILE A 492 20.85 -5.00 5.97
N LEU A 493 20.50 -4.00 5.17
CA LEU A 493 20.45 -4.14 3.72
C LEU A 493 21.82 -4.52 3.15
N CYS A 494 22.90 -3.90 3.64
CA CYS A 494 24.28 -4.27 3.35
C CYS A 494 24.55 -5.75 3.68
N GLY A 495 24.18 -6.22 4.89
CA GLY A 495 24.28 -7.62 5.28
C GLY A 495 23.45 -8.55 4.39
N ILE A 496 22.30 -8.10 3.87
CA ILE A 496 21.53 -8.87 2.90
C ILE A 496 22.34 -9.05 1.62
N VAL A 497 23.06 -8.04 1.11
CA VAL A 497 23.76 -8.17 -0.18
C VAL A 497 25.17 -8.75 -0.09
N ILE A 498 25.90 -8.53 1.03
CA ILE A 498 27.32 -8.89 1.17
C ILE A 498 27.55 -10.25 1.85
N TRP A 499 26.76 -10.61 2.88
CA TRP A 499 27.13 -11.65 3.88
C TRP A 499 27.28 -13.09 3.34
N TRP A 500 26.96 -13.34 2.06
CA TRP A 500 27.19 -14.63 1.40
C TRP A 500 28.37 -14.63 0.42
N TRP A 501 28.77 -13.47 -0.11
CA TRP A 501 29.92 -13.37 -1.01
C TRP A 501 31.22 -13.72 -0.29
N ASP A 502 31.33 -13.34 0.99
CA ASP A 502 32.48 -13.71 1.82
C ASP A 502 32.43 -15.16 2.32
N ARG A 503 31.27 -15.83 2.32
CA ARG A 503 31.19 -17.25 2.69
C ARG A 503 31.64 -18.17 1.55
N LEU A 504 31.34 -17.80 0.30
CA LEU A 504 31.80 -18.51 -0.92
C LEU A 504 33.28 -18.26 -1.22
N ARG A 505 33.86 -17.14 -0.79
CA ARG A 505 35.29 -16.87 -0.97
C ARG A 505 36.20 -17.70 -0.05
N TRP A 506 35.63 -18.33 0.98
CA TRP A 506 36.34 -19.09 2.02
C TRP A 506 35.87 -20.55 2.17
N SER A 507 35.07 -21.04 1.21
CA SER A 507 34.65 -22.44 1.07
C SER A 507 35.12 -22.98 -0.27
#